data_AF-A0A961QNL4-F1
#
_entry.id   AF-A0A961QNL4-F1
#
_cell.length_a   1.000
_cell.length_b   1.000
_cell.length_c   1.000
_cell.angle_alpha   90.00
_cell.angle_beta   90.00
_cell.angle_gamma   90.00
#
_symmetry.space_group_name_H-M   'P 1'
#
loop_
_entity.id
_entity.type
_entity.pdbx_description
1 polymer ?
#
loop_
_entity_poly.entity_id
_entity_poly.type
_entity_poly.pdbx_seq_one_letter_code
_entity_poly.pdbx_strand_id
1 'polypeptide(L)'
;MTQPKGYSITQIGLHWIVALLILLQYVLNDSISRAWRAYVEGREITFDPLVAQHVFGGILIAILVFWRIALRVRHGAPPPPEEEAPALKLVAKATHGLLYALMLLLPLSGGLAWFMDVRPAAEAHEIMKALLMLLVGLHIAGALYHQFVLRNNLIGRMKRPAD
;
A
#
# COMPACT_ATOMS: atom_id res chain seq x y z
N MET A 1 7.12 20.84 -17.46
CA MET A 1 6.31 21.04 -16.25
C MET A 1 7.25 21.39 -15.11
N THR A 2 6.99 22.46 -14.37
CA THR A 2 7.78 22.84 -13.19
C THR A 2 7.62 21.76 -12.12
N GLN A 3 8.73 21.34 -11.50
CA GLN A 3 8.68 20.36 -10.40
C GLN A 3 7.95 20.98 -9.19
N PRO A 4 6.99 20.28 -8.57
CA PRO A 4 6.27 20.82 -7.42
C PRO A 4 7.22 20.92 -6.20
N LYS A 5 7.05 21.97 -5.41
CA LYS A 5 7.82 22.16 -4.17
C LYS A 5 7.38 21.19 -3.05
N GLY A 6 6.12 20.76 -3.07
CA GLY A 6 5.51 19.90 -2.06
C GLY A 6 4.35 19.07 -2.61
N TYR A 7 3.83 18.16 -1.78
CA TYR A 7 2.60 17.43 -2.10
C TYR A 7 1.37 18.27 -1.76
N SER A 8 0.28 18.09 -2.50
CA SER A 8 -1.01 18.72 -2.18
C SER A 8 -1.65 18.07 -0.95
N ILE A 9 -2.59 18.78 -0.31
CA ILE A 9 -3.39 18.25 0.82
C ILE A 9 -4.06 16.92 0.42
N THR A 10 -4.58 16.83 -0.80
CA THR A 10 -5.23 15.60 -1.29
C THR A 10 -4.23 14.45 -1.42
N GLN A 11 -3.01 14.69 -1.93
CA GLN A 11 -1.99 13.64 -2.03
C GLN A 11 -1.56 13.13 -0.65
N ILE A 12 -1.45 14.03 0.33
CA ILE A 12 -1.11 13.71 1.72
C ILE A 12 -2.26 12.93 2.39
N GLY A 13 -3.49 13.42 2.27
CA GLY A 13 -4.67 12.77 2.83
C GLY A 13 -4.85 11.35 2.30
N LEU A 14 -4.77 11.17 0.97
CA LEU A 14 -4.85 9.86 0.35
C LEU A 14 -3.74 8.91 0.82
N HIS A 15 -2.52 9.41 1.03
CA HIS A 15 -1.43 8.60 1.57
C HIS A 15 -1.78 8.03 2.95
N TRP A 16 -2.22 8.89 3.88
CA TRP A 16 -2.53 8.46 5.24
C TRP A 16 -3.79 7.61 5.34
N ILE A 17 -4.82 7.91 4.56
CA ILE A 17 -6.03 7.08 4.49
C ILE A 17 -5.67 5.68 4.01
N VAL A 18 -4.90 5.56 2.91
CA VAL A 18 -4.48 4.24 2.40
C VAL A 18 -3.60 3.51 3.40
N ALA A 19 -2.65 4.19 4.06
CA ALA A 19 -1.80 3.59 5.08
C ALA A 19 -2.61 3.04 6.27
N LEU A 20 -3.60 3.81 6.75
CA LEU A 20 -4.51 3.38 7.81
C LEU A 20 -5.36 2.18 7.37
N LEU A 21 -5.92 2.22 6.15
CA LEU A 21 -6.71 1.12 5.62
C LEU A 21 -5.88 -0.16 5.49
N ILE A 22 -4.63 -0.08 5.01
CA ILE A 22 -3.72 -1.24 4.94
C ILE A 22 -3.44 -1.79 6.34
N LEU A 23 -3.18 -0.93 7.32
CA LEU A 23 -2.98 -1.36 8.70
C LEU A 23 -4.21 -2.09 9.25
N LEU A 24 -5.41 -1.54 9.06
CA LEU A 24 -6.66 -2.17 9.49
C LEU A 24 -6.89 -3.50 8.78
N GLN A 25 -6.66 -3.58 7.46
CA GLN A 25 -6.74 -4.82 6.70
C GLN A 25 -5.77 -5.88 7.22
N TYR A 26 -4.54 -5.50 7.57
CA TYR A 26 -3.57 -6.41 8.14
C TYR A 26 -3.97 -6.90 9.53
N VAL A 27 -4.44 -6.01 10.41
CA VAL A 27 -4.83 -6.38 11.79
C VAL A 27 -6.10 -7.24 11.82
N LEU A 28 -7.05 -6.98 10.91
CA LEU A 28 -8.36 -7.64 10.90
C LEU A 28 -8.44 -8.85 9.95
N ASN A 29 -7.30 -9.36 9.44
CA ASN A 29 -7.29 -10.41 8.41
C ASN A 29 -7.72 -11.81 8.89
N ASP A 30 -7.74 -12.09 10.20
CA ASP A 30 -7.86 -13.48 10.67
C ASP A 30 -9.16 -14.15 10.21
N SER A 31 -10.26 -13.41 10.12
CA SER A 31 -11.54 -13.91 9.62
C SER A 31 -11.48 -14.40 8.17
N ILE A 32 -10.84 -13.65 7.25
CA ILE A 32 -10.68 -14.11 5.86
C ILE A 32 -9.74 -15.31 5.77
N SER A 33 -8.67 -15.34 6.57
CA SER A 33 -7.74 -16.47 6.61
C SER A 33 -8.38 -17.74 7.20
N ARG A 34 -9.31 -17.62 8.15
CA ARG A 34 -10.13 -18.75 8.63
C ARG A 34 -11.10 -19.24 7.57
N ALA A 35 -11.78 -18.33 6.88
CA ALA A 35 -12.72 -18.67 5.80
C ALA A 35 -11.99 -19.42 4.66
N TRP A 36 -10.82 -18.93 4.25
CA TRP A 36 -9.99 -19.59 3.24
C TRP A 36 -9.55 -21.00 3.66
N ARG A 37 -9.08 -21.18 4.91
CA ARG A 37 -8.71 -22.51 5.42
C ARG A 37 -9.89 -23.46 5.45
N ALA A 38 -11.06 -23.01 5.90
CA ALA A 38 -12.28 -23.82 5.87
C ALA A 38 -12.64 -24.25 4.45
N TYR A 39 -12.56 -23.35 3.48
CA TYR A 39 -12.80 -23.65 2.07
C TYR A 39 -11.85 -24.72 1.52
N VAL A 40 -10.54 -24.57 1.74
CA VAL A 40 -9.52 -25.52 1.26
C VAL A 40 -9.69 -26.90 1.90
N GLU A 41 -10.09 -26.95 3.17
CA GLU A 41 -10.31 -28.18 3.93
C GLU A 41 -11.70 -28.80 3.71
N GLY A 42 -12.55 -28.20 2.86
CA GLY A 42 -13.91 -28.69 2.60
C GLY A 42 -14.85 -28.57 3.81
N ARG A 43 -14.54 -27.69 4.76
CA ARG A 43 -15.38 -27.39 5.92
C ARG A 43 -16.42 -26.31 5.57
N GLU A 44 -17.49 -26.25 6.35
CA GLU A 44 -18.49 -25.20 6.21
C GLU A 44 -17.87 -23.81 6.42
N ILE A 45 -18.17 -22.89 5.51
CA ILE A 45 -17.79 -21.47 5.60
C ILE A 45 -18.92 -20.73 6.30
N THR A 46 -18.65 -20.18 7.47
CA THR A 46 -19.60 -19.36 8.20
C THR A 46 -19.53 -17.91 7.74
N PHE A 47 -20.67 -17.23 7.73
CA PHE A 47 -20.73 -15.80 7.44
C PHE A 47 -20.12 -14.98 8.59
N ASP A 48 -19.17 -14.11 8.27
CA ASP A 48 -18.53 -13.18 9.20
C ASP A 48 -18.43 -11.79 8.53
N PRO A 49 -18.99 -10.71 9.11
CA PRO A 49 -18.89 -9.35 8.56
C PRO A 49 -17.45 -8.88 8.30
N LEU A 50 -16.46 -9.41 9.04
CA LEU A 50 -15.05 -9.07 8.82
C LEU A 50 -14.51 -9.62 7.50
N VAL A 51 -15.09 -10.70 6.97
CA VAL A 51 -14.78 -11.20 5.62
C VAL A 51 -15.21 -10.17 4.57
N ALA A 52 -16.43 -9.64 4.70
CA ALA A 52 -16.92 -8.60 3.79
C ALA A 52 -16.09 -7.31 3.92
N GLN A 53 -15.72 -6.92 5.14
CA GLN A 53 -14.83 -5.79 5.38
C GLN A 53 -13.46 -5.97 4.69
N HIS A 54 -12.91 -7.18 4.69
CA HIS A 54 -11.65 -7.46 4.02
C HIS A 54 -11.79 -7.29 2.50
N VAL A 55 -12.79 -7.95 1.89
CA VAL A 55 -13.02 -7.95 0.45
C VAL A 55 -13.31 -6.52 -0.06
N PHE A 56 -14.31 -5.84 0.50
CA PHE A 56 -14.68 -4.49 0.05
C PHE A 56 -13.66 -3.43 0.45
N GLY A 57 -12.98 -3.59 1.58
CA GLY A 57 -11.90 -2.70 1.98
C GLY A 57 -10.68 -2.82 1.06
N GLY A 58 -10.36 -4.03 0.57
CA GLY A 58 -9.35 -4.23 -0.46
C GLY A 58 -9.70 -3.50 -1.76
N ILE A 59 -10.95 -3.60 -2.23
CA ILE A 59 -11.43 -2.89 -3.42
C ILE A 59 -11.32 -1.37 -3.22
N LEU A 60 -11.72 -0.85 -2.06
CA LEU A 60 -11.59 0.57 -1.72
C LEU A 60 -10.12 1.03 -1.78
N ILE A 61 -9.19 0.26 -1.21
CA ILE A 61 -7.75 0.56 -1.29
C ILE A 61 -7.30 0.65 -2.76
N ALA A 62 -7.69 -0.29 -3.62
CA ALA A 62 -7.33 -0.26 -5.03
C ALA A 62 -7.80 1.03 -5.73
N ILE A 63 -9.04 1.45 -5.48
CA ILE A 63 -9.62 2.68 -6.03
C ILE A 63 -8.83 3.91 -5.57
N LEU A 64 -8.55 4.01 -4.26
CA LEU A 64 -7.82 5.14 -3.70
C LEU A 64 -6.37 5.19 -4.17
N VAL A 65 -5.72 4.02 -4.33
CA VAL A 65 -4.36 3.91 -4.88
C VAL A 65 -4.33 4.30 -6.35
N PHE A 66 -5.31 3.87 -7.14
CA PHE A 66 -5.44 4.30 -8.54
C PHE A 66 -5.58 5.82 -8.64
N TRP A 67 -6.45 6.42 -7.81
CA TRP A 67 -6.58 7.87 -7.73
C TRP A 67 -5.27 8.55 -7.31
N ARG A 68 -4.57 7.99 -6.32
CA ARG A 68 -3.27 8.49 -5.87
C ARG A 68 -2.22 8.46 -6.99
N ILE A 69 -2.18 7.41 -7.80
CA ILE A 69 -1.29 7.31 -8.99
C ILE A 69 -1.68 8.38 -10.01
N ALA A 70 -2.97 8.52 -10.33
CA ALA A 70 -3.43 9.54 -11.26
C ALA A 70 -3.03 10.96 -10.82
N LEU A 71 -3.16 11.28 -9.53
CA LEU A 71 -2.71 12.57 -8.98
C LEU A 71 -1.18 12.71 -9.05
N ARG A 72 -0.42 11.65 -8.82
CA ARG A 72 1.05 11.69 -8.92
C ARG A 72 1.52 11.90 -10.36
N VAL A 73 0.82 11.33 -11.34
CA VAL A 73 1.12 11.55 -12.76
C VAL A 73 0.76 12.98 -13.18
N ARG A 74 -0.37 13.51 -12.71
CA ARG A 74 -0.85 14.86 -13.08
C ARG A 74 -0.09 16.00 -12.40
N HIS A 75 0.20 15.86 -11.11
CA HIS A 75 0.81 16.93 -10.29
C HIS A 75 2.30 16.72 -10.00
N GLY A 76 2.84 15.54 -10.32
CA GLY A 76 4.22 15.20 -10.01
C GLY A 76 4.46 14.86 -8.53
N ALA A 77 5.74 14.77 -8.18
CA ALA A 77 6.23 14.59 -6.83
C ALA A 77 7.44 15.51 -6.60
N PRO A 78 7.63 16.04 -5.38
CA PRO A 78 8.80 16.86 -5.07
C PRO A 78 10.11 16.12 -5.34
N PRO A 79 11.19 16.83 -5.72
CA PRO A 79 12.47 16.21 -6.00
C PRO A 79 13.03 15.50 -4.75
N PRO A 80 13.76 14.38 -4.93
CA PRO A 80 14.46 13.74 -3.82
C PRO A 80 15.52 14.70 -3.23
N PRO A 81 15.92 14.54 -1.96
CA PRO A 81 17.00 15.33 -1.37
C PRO A 81 18.26 15.30 -2.26
N GLU A 82 18.85 16.48 -2.52
CA GLU A 82 19.96 16.61 -3.49
C GLU A 82 21.19 15.80 -3.07
N GLU A 83 21.54 15.89 -1.80
CA GLU A 83 22.70 15.26 -1.14
C GLU A 83 22.59 13.72 -1.00
N GLU A 84 21.45 13.14 -1.35
CA GLU A 84 21.22 11.70 -1.18
C GLU A 84 21.97 10.87 -2.25
N ALA A 85 22.63 9.81 -1.80
CA ALA A 85 23.38 8.89 -2.65
C ALA A 85 22.51 8.27 -3.76
N PRO A 86 23.03 8.09 -4.99
CA PRO A 86 22.26 7.55 -6.12
C PRO A 86 21.59 6.20 -5.83
N ALA A 87 22.25 5.33 -5.05
CA ALA A 87 21.71 4.03 -4.66
C ALA A 87 20.44 4.16 -3.80
N LEU A 88 20.43 5.10 -2.83
CA LEU A 88 19.25 5.33 -1.97
C LEU A 88 18.08 5.89 -2.79
N LYS A 89 18.35 6.81 -3.73
CA LYS A 89 17.34 7.31 -4.69
C LYS A 89 16.72 6.17 -5.51
N LEU A 90 17.53 5.22 -5.98
CA LEU A 90 17.06 4.06 -6.73
C LEU A 90 16.20 3.13 -5.85
N VAL A 91 16.66 2.79 -4.65
CA VAL A 91 15.93 1.95 -3.69
C VAL A 91 14.58 2.58 -3.32
N ALA A 92 14.56 3.90 -3.07
CA ALA A 92 13.33 4.62 -2.77
C ALA A 92 12.34 4.57 -3.96
N LYS A 93 12.82 4.78 -5.19
CA LYS A 93 12.00 4.70 -6.40
C LYS A 93 11.45 3.29 -6.63
N ALA A 94 12.30 2.26 -6.48
CA ALA A 94 11.91 0.86 -6.62
C ALA A 94 10.87 0.46 -5.57
N THR A 95 11.12 0.80 -4.29
CA THR A 95 10.20 0.53 -3.18
C THR A 95 8.83 1.16 -3.45
N HIS A 96 8.76 2.42 -3.85
CA HIS A 96 7.48 3.06 -4.17
C HIS A 96 6.79 2.41 -5.37
N GLY A 97 7.52 2.08 -6.43
CA GLY A 97 6.96 1.40 -7.60
C GLY A 97 6.36 0.03 -7.25
N LEU A 98 7.09 -0.77 -6.48
CA LEU A 98 6.63 -2.08 -6.01
C LEU A 98 5.44 -1.97 -5.06
N LEU A 99 5.44 -1.01 -4.14
CA LEU A 99 4.29 -0.75 -3.27
C LEU A 99 3.04 -0.44 -4.10
N TYR A 100 3.14 0.44 -5.10
CA TYR A 100 1.99 0.75 -5.98
C TYR A 100 1.49 -0.49 -6.73
N ALA A 101 2.40 -1.30 -7.28
CA ALA A 101 2.04 -2.52 -7.99
C ALA A 101 1.33 -3.51 -7.06
N LEU A 102 1.90 -3.82 -5.89
CA LEU A 102 1.33 -4.78 -4.94
C LEU A 102 -0.01 -4.31 -4.38
N MET A 103 -0.16 -3.02 -4.07
CA MET A 103 -1.44 -2.47 -3.57
C MET A 103 -2.58 -2.57 -4.59
N LEU A 104 -2.29 -2.73 -5.88
CA LEU A 104 -3.30 -3.00 -6.91
C LEU A 104 -3.47 -4.50 -7.18
N LEU A 105 -2.37 -5.26 -7.21
CA LEU A 105 -2.39 -6.69 -7.48
C LEU A 105 -3.02 -7.51 -6.34
N LEU A 106 -2.89 -7.07 -5.09
CA LEU A 106 -3.50 -7.75 -3.94
C LEU A 106 -5.04 -7.75 -4.00
N PRO A 107 -5.73 -6.60 -4.09
CA PRO A 107 -7.19 -6.60 -4.25
C PRO A 107 -7.66 -7.32 -5.52
N LEU A 108 -6.90 -7.22 -6.62
CA LEU A 108 -7.23 -7.93 -7.85
C LEU A 108 -7.18 -9.44 -7.63
N SER A 109 -6.05 -9.98 -7.17
CA SER A 109 -5.89 -11.42 -6.90
C SER A 109 -6.88 -11.94 -5.86
N GLY A 110 -7.14 -11.18 -4.79
CA GLY A 110 -8.16 -11.53 -3.80
C GLY A 110 -9.57 -11.56 -4.39
N GLY A 111 -9.90 -10.62 -5.28
CA GLY A 111 -11.16 -10.62 -6.03
C GLY A 111 -11.29 -11.80 -6.99
N LEU A 112 -10.22 -12.15 -7.73
CA LEU A 112 -10.20 -13.35 -8.59
C LEU A 112 -10.46 -14.63 -7.77
N ALA A 113 -9.84 -14.73 -6.60
CA ALA A 113 -10.05 -15.87 -5.70
C ALA A 113 -11.48 -15.90 -5.14
N TRP A 114 -11.98 -14.77 -4.63
CA TRP A 114 -13.26 -14.72 -3.91
C TRP A 114 -14.48 -14.81 -4.83
N PHE A 115 -14.46 -14.14 -5.99
CA PHE A 115 -15.62 -14.04 -6.87
C PHE A 115 -15.60 -15.03 -8.03
N MET A 116 -14.43 -15.54 -8.40
CA MET A 116 -14.27 -16.40 -9.58
C MET A 116 -13.62 -17.75 -9.27
N ASP A 117 -13.44 -18.08 -7.99
CA ASP A 117 -12.87 -19.35 -7.53
C ASP A 117 -11.50 -19.69 -8.15
N VAL A 118 -10.69 -18.66 -8.44
CA VAL A 118 -9.35 -18.84 -9.01
C VAL A 118 -8.36 -19.16 -7.88
N ARG A 119 -8.20 -20.44 -7.55
CA ARG A 119 -7.35 -20.90 -6.42
C ARG A 119 -5.90 -20.39 -6.46
N PRO A 120 -5.17 -20.40 -7.61
CA PRO A 120 -3.81 -19.86 -7.66
C PRO A 120 -3.74 -18.36 -7.31
N ALA A 121 -4.82 -17.61 -7.49
CA ALA A 121 -4.86 -16.20 -7.13
C ALA A 121 -4.87 -16.01 -5.59
N ALA A 122 -5.49 -16.93 -4.84
CA ALA A 122 -5.45 -16.89 -3.38
C ALA A 122 -4.04 -17.16 -2.83
N GLU A 123 -3.34 -18.14 -3.40
CA GLU A 123 -1.94 -18.43 -3.05
C GLU A 123 -1.03 -17.25 -3.36
N ALA A 124 -1.17 -16.67 -4.56
CA ALA A 124 -0.45 -15.46 -4.94
C ALA A 124 -0.75 -14.29 -3.99
N HIS A 125 -2.01 -14.13 -3.56
CA HIS A 125 -2.41 -13.09 -2.62
C HIS A 125 -1.67 -13.22 -1.28
N GLU A 126 -1.59 -14.42 -0.69
CA GLU A 126 -0.88 -14.63 0.57
C GLU A 126 0.62 -14.34 0.46
N ILE A 127 1.26 -14.74 -0.64
CA ILE A 127 2.68 -14.43 -0.89
C ILE A 127 2.90 -12.92 -1.07
N MET A 128 2.05 -12.28 -1.89
CA MET A 128 2.13 -10.84 -2.14
C MET A 128 1.89 -10.02 -0.87
N LYS A 129 1.04 -10.49 0.06
CA LYS A 129 0.80 -9.84 1.36
C LYS A 129 2.10 -9.77 2.16
N ALA A 130 2.85 -10.87 2.23
CA ALA A 130 4.12 -10.90 2.94
C ALA A 130 5.14 -9.91 2.31
N LEU A 131 5.22 -9.88 0.98
CA LEU A 131 6.05 -8.92 0.25
C LEU A 131 5.63 -7.46 0.52
N LEU A 132 4.33 -7.18 0.52
CA LEU A 132 3.81 -5.84 0.82
C LEU A 132 4.25 -5.40 2.20
N MET A 133 4.08 -6.24 3.22
CA MET A 133 4.44 -5.90 4.60
C MET A 133 5.94 -5.68 4.78
N LEU A 134 6.77 -6.47 4.10
CA LEU A 134 8.22 -6.25 4.05
C LEU A 134 8.56 -4.88 3.45
N LEU A 135 7.95 -4.53 2.32
CA LEU A 135 8.20 -3.25 1.64
C LEU A 135 7.64 -2.06 2.42
N VAL A 136 6.52 -2.21 3.12
CA VAL A 136 6.00 -1.21 4.05
C VAL A 136 6.99 -0.99 5.19
N GLY A 137 7.54 -2.06 5.76
CA GLY A 137 8.60 -1.98 6.76
C GLY A 137 9.85 -1.24 6.24
N LEU A 138 10.34 -1.60 5.06
CA LEU A 138 11.46 -0.93 4.41
C LEU A 138 11.17 0.55 4.14
N HIS A 139 9.96 0.88 3.69
CA HIS A 139 9.51 2.25 3.46
C HIS A 139 9.53 3.08 4.75
N ILE A 140 8.98 2.55 5.84
CA ILE A 140 8.99 3.21 7.15
C ILE A 140 10.43 3.38 7.65
N ALA A 141 11.26 2.32 7.56
CA ALA A 141 12.66 2.38 7.96
C ALA A 141 13.42 3.46 7.18
N GLY A 142 13.20 3.57 5.86
CA GLY A 142 13.73 4.65 5.05
C GLY A 142 13.28 6.03 5.55
N ALA A 143 11.99 6.22 5.78
CA ALA A 143 11.47 7.48 6.30
C ALA A 143 12.11 7.88 7.64
N LEU A 144 12.29 6.93 8.56
CA LEU A 144 12.94 7.13 9.85
C LEU A 144 14.44 7.41 9.70
N TYR A 145 15.12 6.74 8.77
CA TYR A 145 16.53 7.01 8.44
C TYR A 145 16.71 8.45 7.96
N HIS A 146 15.85 8.92 7.07
CA HIS A 146 15.83 10.32 6.63
C HIS A 146 15.57 11.30 7.77
N GLN A 147 14.69 10.94 8.71
CA GLN A 147 14.33 11.80 9.83
C GLN A 147 15.45 11.92 10.87
N PHE A 148 16.08 10.80 11.26
CA PHE A 148 16.96 10.75 12.42
C PHE A 148 18.44 10.71 12.08
N VAL A 149 18.82 10.09 10.95
CA VAL A 149 20.22 9.98 10.53
C VAL A 149 20.58 11.11 9.58
N LEU A 150 19.85 11.24 8.46
CA LEU A 150 20.13 12.30 7.48
C LEU A 150 19.58 13.67 7.89
N ARG A 151 18.66 13.70 8.87
CA ARG A 151 18.07 14.92 9.46
C ARG A 151 17.54 15.93 8.43
N ASN A 152 17.04 15.44 7.29
CA ASN A 152 16.54 16.28 6.19
C ASN A 152 15.03 16.53 6.24
N ASN A 153 14.38 16.15 7.35
CA ASN A 153 12.96 16.35 7.61
C ASN A 153 12.02 15.88 6.47
N LEU A 154 12.38 14.79 5.77
CA LEU A 154 11.62 14.27 4.64
C LEU A 154 10.16 13.97 4.99
N ILE A 155 9.92 13.44 6.19
CA ILE A 155 8.57 13.12 6.69
C ILE A 155 7.68 14.39 6.75
N GLY A 156 8.28 15.57 6.95
CA GLY A 156 7.56 16.85 6.93
C GLY A 156 6.72 17.05 5.66
N ARG A 157 7.20 16.55 4.51
CA ARG A 157 6.50 16.63 3.21
C ARG A 157 5.20 15.82 3.16
N MET A 158 5.04 14.86 4.07
CA MET A 158 3.80 14.09 4.23
C MET A 158 2.98 14.54 5.44
N LYS A 159 3.39 15.58 6.18
CA LYS A 159 2.61 16.13 7.28
C LYS A 159 1.79 17.35 6.85
N ARG A 160 2.37 18.20 6.01
CA ARG A 160 1.77 19.46 5.55
C ARG A 160 2.18 19.74 4.09
N PRO A 161 1.33 20.45 3.32
CA PRO A 161 1.74 20.98 2.02
C PRO A 161 2.94 21.92 2.16
N ALA A 162 3.67 22.12 1.07
CA ALA A 162 4.64 23.21 1.01
C ALA A 162 3.89 24.53 0.79
N ASP A 163 4.31 25.58 1.52
CA ASP A 163 3.85 26.96 1.33
C ASP A 163 4.35 27.55 -0.01
#